data_AF-A0A0G0QKR5-F1
#
_entry.id   AF-A0A0G0QKR5-F1
#
_cell.length_a   1.000
_cell.length_b   1.000
_cell.length_c   1.000
_cell.angle_alpha   90.00
_cell.angle_beta   90.00
_cell.angle_gamma   90.00
#
_symmetry.space_group_name_H-M   'P 1'
#
loop_
_entity.id
_entity.type
_entity.pdbx_description
1 polymer ?
#
loop_
_entity_poly.entity_id
_entity_poly.type
_entity_poly.pdbx_seq_one_letter_code
_entity_poly.pdbx_strand_id
1 'polypeptide(L)' 'QDMKLYTIYSPANHKDGTIHVTKAEAEANEEHFDGVTTE' A
#
# COMPACT_ATOMS: atom_id res chain seq x y z
N GLN A 1 16.81 7.82 -19.80
CA GLN A 1 16.35 8.31 -18.49
C GLN A 1 16.49 7.15 -17.55
N ASP A 2 17.30 7.30 -16.51
CA ASP A 2 17.62 6.19 -15.62
C ASP A 2 16.61 6.13 -14.48
N MET A 3 16.15 4.92 -14.16
CA MET A 3 15.19 4.68 -13.10
C MET A 3 15.86 4.90 -11.75
N LYS A 4 15.31 5.80 -10.92
CA LYS A 4 15.83 6.07 -9.58
C LYS A 4 15.25 5.05 -8.61
N LEU A 5 16.10 4.29 -7.94
CA LEU A 5 15.71 3.38 -6.85
C LEU A 5 15.93 4.05 -5.50
N TYR A 6 15.02 3.80 -4.57
CA TYR A 6 15.08 4.30 -3.20
C TYR A 6 14.77 3.14 -2.23
N THR A 7 15.35 3.21 -1.04
CA THR A 7 14.99 2.32 0.06
C THR A 7 13.90 2.98 0.90
N ILE A 8 12.76 2.32 1.03
CA ILE A 8 11.65 2.77 1.85
C ILE A 8 11.75 2.08 3.23
N TYR A 9 11.93 2.87 4.28
CA TYR A 9 11.87 2.41 5.67
C TYR A 9 10.56 2.89 6.28
N SER A 10 9.52 2.05 6.32
CA SER A 10 8.24 2.33 6.96
C SER A 10 7.43 1.03 7.08
N PRO A 11 6.49 0.91 8.04
CA PRO A 11 5.54 -0.20 8.05
C PRO A 11 4.65 -0.15 6.80
N ALA A 12 4.07 -1.29 6.42
CA ALA A 12 3.10 -1.32 5.33
C ALA A 12 1.89 -0.43 5.66
N ASN A 13 1.34 0.24 4.66
CA ASN A 13 0.16 1.08 4.83
C ASN A 13 -1.13 0.37 4.40
N HIS A 14 -1.05 -0.42 3.33
CA HIS A 14 -2.19 -1.19 2.80
C HIS A 14 -2.22 -2.59 3.40
N LYS A 15 -3.42 -3.12 3.57
CA LYS A 15 -3.60 -4.53 3.98
C LYS A 15 -3.20 -5.46 2.85
N ASP A 16 -2.78 -6.67 3.21
CA ASP A 16 -2.45 -7.69 2.22
C ASP A 16 -3.67 -8.03 1.36
N GLY A 17 -3.47 -8.16 0.05
CA GLY A 17 -4.54 -8.47 -0.91
C GLY A 17 -5.53 -7.34 -1.23
N THR A 18 -5.36 -6.11 -0.72
CA THR A 18 -6.23 -4.99 -1.10
C THR A 18 -6.09 -4.67 -2.60
N ILE A 19 -7.23 -4.59 -3.30
CA ILE A 19 -7.31 -4.13 -4.69
C ILE A 19 -8.32 -3.00 -4.78
N HIS A 20 -7.87 -1.83 -5.25
CA HIS A 20 -8.74 -0.74 -5.66
C HIS A 20 -8.82 -0.72 -7.19
N VAL A 21 -10.01 -0.97 -7.75
CA VAL A 21 -10.21 -1.07 -9.20
C VAL A 21 -10.17 0.32 -9.83
N THR A 22 -10.65 1.33 -9.10
CA THR A 22 -10.67 2.71 -9.57
C THR A 22 -9.88 3.62 -8.64
N LYS A 23 -9.37 4.71 -9.22
CA LYS A 23 -8.69 5.77 -8.48
C LYS A 23 -9.59 6.38 -7.39
N ALA A 24 -10.87 6.60 -7.69
CA ALA A 24 -11.82 7.17 -6.76
C ALA A 24 -12.03 6.28 -5.51
N GLU A 25 -12.05 4.95 -5.68
CA GLU A 25 -12.13 3.99 -4.58
C GLU A 25 -10.87 4.00 -3.70
N ALA A 26 -9.70 4.16 -4.31
CA ALA A 26 -8.44 4.26 -3.59
C ALA A 26 -8.35 5.56 -2.77
N GLU A 27 -8.77 6.69 -3.34
CA GLU A 27 -8.75 7.99 -2.65
C GLU A 27 -9.79 8.09 -1.53
N ALA A 28 -10.92 7.38 -1.66
CA ALA A 28 -11.95 7.32 -0.62
C ALA A 28 -11.60 6.37 0.54
N ASN A 29 -10.64 5.46 0.35
CA ASN A 29 -10.19 4.53 1.40
C ASN A 29 -8.91 5.04 2.07
N GLU A 30 -9.03 5.49 3.31
CA GLU A 30 -7.87 5.62 4.19
C GLU A 30 -7.52 4.25 4.78
N GLU A 31 -6.42 3.67 4.32
CA GLU A 31 -5.93 2.39 4.83
C GLU A 31 -4.73 2.56 5.75
N HIS A 32 -4.77 1.85 6.87
CA HIS A 32 -3.62 1.61 7.75
C HIS A 32 -3.54 0.10 8.01
N PHE A 33 -2.38 -0.49 7.79
CA PHE A 33 -2.14 -1.90 8.07
C PHE A 33 -1.93 -2.10 9.58
N ASP A 34 -2.55 -3.12 10.15
CA ASP A 34 -2.49 -3.45 11.57
C ASP A 34 -1.25 -4.26 11.95
N GLY A 35 -0.40 -4.60 10.98
CA GLY A 35 0.85 -5.32 11.20
C GLY A 35 0.68 -6.84 11.32
N VAL A 36 -0.52 -7.37 11.09
CA VAL A 36 -0.80 -8.80 11.22
C VAL A 36 -0.96 -9.42 9.84
N THR A 37 -0.10 -10.38 9.52
CA THR A 37 -0.19 -11.20 8.30
C THR A 37 -0.68 -12.60 8.63
N THR A 38 -1.43 -13.22 7.72
CA THR A 38 -1.74 -14.65 7.76
C THR A 38 -0.71 -15.42 6.92
N GLU A 39 -0.36 -16.64 7.34
CA GLU A 39 0.52 -17.56 6.59
C GLU A 39 -0.23 -18.38 5.54
#